data_AF-A0A522Q324-F1
#
_entry.id   AF-A0A522Q324-F1
#
_cell.length_a   1.000
_cell.length_b   1.000
_cell.length_c   1.000
_cell.angle_alpha   90.00
_cell.angle_beta   90.00
_cell.angle_gamma   90.00
#
_symmetry.space_group_name_H-M   'P 1'
#
loop_
_entity.id
_entity.type
_entity.pdbx_description
1 polymer ?
#
loop_
_entity_poly.entity_id
_entity_poly.type
_entity_poly.pdbx_seq_one_letter_code
_entity_poly.pdbx_strand_id
1 'polypeptide(L)'
;MEPDAAFRLVFTLAPVKLAQGLPHVQFAPLLNPDLRAEAEQHWSEFKNHLMQHQYYALVTSAKNVAETILAAHLSASGISFQRDFNEMLQALGDQLSRKDEGAAPFSYLDYHLMHKIRLLHARTHPGRVASMGRAIKPEFALTVAEDLVEILTSFGYADSKP
;
A
#
# COMPACT_ATOMS: atom_id res chain seq x y z
N MET A 1 0.35 -6.89 -24.66
CA MET A 1 0.77 -8.15 -24.02
C MET A 1 2.10 -7.88 -23.38
N GLU A 2 2.14 -7.83 -22.05
CA GLU A 2 3.40 -7.72 -21.31
C GLU A 2 3.78 -9.14 -20.86
N PRO A 3 4.98 -9.65 -21.18
CA PRO A 3 5.46 -10.91 -20.62
C PRO A 3 5.66 -10.74 -19.11
N ASP A 4 5.21 -11.71 -18.31
CA ASP A 4 5.55 -11.70 -16.88
C ASP A 4 7.07 -11.91 -16.69
N ALA A 5 7.58 -11.71 -15.47
CA ALA A 5 8.99 -11.95 -15.16
C ALA A 5 9.43 -13.44 -15.29
N ALA A 6 8.52 -14.34 -15.70
CA ALA A 6 8.76 -15.73 -16.03
C ALA A 6 8.44 -16.05 -17.52
N PHE A 7 8.34 -15.02 -18.38
CA PHE A 7 8.08 -15.11 -19.82
C PHE A 7 6.76 -15.80 -20.21
N ARG A 8 5.75 -15.78 -19.34
CA ARG A 8 4.40 -16.28 -19.63
C ARG A 8 3.53 -15.19 -20.24
N LEU A 9 2.74 -15.57 -21.25
CA LEU A 9 1.69 -14.72 -21.82
C LEU A 9 0.45 -14.78 -20.92
N VAL A 10 0.21 -13.73 -20.14
CA VAL A 10 -0.96 -13.65 -19.26
C VAL A 10 -2.14 -13.06 -20.02
N PHE A 11 -3.12 -13.89 -20.36
CA PHE A 11 -4.44 -13.44 -20.84
C PHE A 11 -5.33 -13.19 -19.63
N THR A 12 -5.68 -11.92 -19.38
CA THR A 12 -6.66 -11.55 -18.33
C THR A 12 -7.88 -10.94 -19.02
N LEU A 13 -9.00 -11.66 -19.00
CA LEU A 13 -10.30 -11.16 -19.45
C LEU A 13 -11.13 -10.80 -18.22
N ALA A 14 -11.01 -9.57 -17.71
CA ALA A 14 -12.00 -8.98 -16.82
C ALA A 14 -11.77 -7.47 -16.68
N PRO A 15 -12.83 -6.64 -16.83
CA PRO A 15 -12.82 -5.31 -16.26
C PRO A 15 -13.11 -5.47 -14.77
N VAL A 16 -12.05 -5.63 -13.95
CA VAL A 16 -12.19 -5.36 -12.51
C VAL A 16 -12.25 -3.85 -12.39
N LYS A 17 -13.44 -3.29 -12.59
CA LYS A 17 -13.74 -1.94 -12.16
C LYS A 17 -13.94 -2.02 -10.66
N LEU A 18 -13.23 -1.19 -9.90
CA LEU A 18 -13.65 -0.90 -8.53
C LEU A 18 -15.13 -0.47 -8.62
N ALA A 19 -16.00 -1.09 -7.81
CA ALA A 19 -17.44 -0.90 -7.90
C ALA A 19 -17.85 0.58 -7.72
N GLN A 20 -17.01 1.33 -6.99
CA GLN A 20 -17.02 2.77 -6.83
C GLN A 20 -15.64 3.24 -7.28
N GLY A 21 -15.53 4.37 -7.99
CA GLY A 21 -14.22 4.87 -8.44
C GLY A 21 -13.25 5.08 -7.28
N LEU A 22 -11.97 5.40 -7.58
CA LEU A 22 -11.05 5.76 -6.50
C LEU A 22 -11.55 7.02 -5.77
N PRO A 23 -11.47 7.06 -4.43
CA PRO A 23 -11.93 8.21 -3.66
C PRO A 23 -11.05 9.43 -3.94
N HIS A 24 -11.57 10.60 -3.59
CA HIS A 24 -10.73 11.77 -3.47
C HIS A 24 -9.87 11.63 -2.21
N VAL A 25 -8.55 11.82 -2.37
CA VAL A 25 -7.57 11.71 -1.30
C VAL A 25 -6.85 13.04 -1.13
N GLN A 26 -6.71 13.48 0.12
CA GLN A 26 -6.01 14.68 0.53
C GLN A 26 -5.05 14.37 1.67
N PHE A 27 -3.76 14.69 1.49
CA PHE A 27 -2.72 14.47 2.48
C PHE A 27 -2.45 15.69 3.37
N ALA A 28 -3.34 16.69 3.35
CA ALA A 28 -3.26 17.87 4.21
C ALA A 28 -3.06 17.55 5.71
N PRO A 29 -3.63 16.46 6.29
CA PRO A 29 -3.37 16.09 7.68
C PRO A 29 -1.92 15.67 7.99
N LEU A 30 -1.10 15.32 6.98
CA LEU A 30 0.33 15.05 7.17
C LEU A 30 1.07 16.36 7.46
N LEU A 31 1.57 16.52 8.68
CA LEU A 31 2.25 17.75 9.12
C LEU A 31 3.63 17.96 8.45
N ASN A 32 4.32 16.89 8.09
CA ASN A 32 5.62 16.96 7.43
C ASN A 32 5.42 17.25 5.91
N PRO A 33 5.89 18.40 5.39
CA PRO A 33 5.68 18.77 3.99
C PRO A 33 6.39 17.84 3.00
N ASP A 34 7.56 17.30 3.35
CA ASP A 34 8.32 16.40 2.47
C ASP A 34 7.59 15.06 2.33
N LEU A 35 7.12 14.49 3.45
CA LEU A 35 6.33 13.25 3.43
C LEU A 35 4.96 13.46 2.76
N ARG A 36 4.38 14.66 2.86
CA ARG A 36 3.14 15.00 2.16
C ARG A 36 3.34 14.99 0.65
N ALA A 37 4.36 15.68 0.14
CA ALA A 37 4.67 15.71 -1.28
C ALA A 37 4.98 14.30 -1.81
N GLU A 38 5.70 13.49 -1.03
CA GLU A 38 5.98 12.09 -1.37
C GLU A 38 4.70 11.25 -1.44
N ALA A 39 3.79 11.37 -0.47
CA ALA A 39 2.52 10.65 -0.47
C ALA A 39 1.63 11.06 -1.66
N GLU A 40 1.58 12.34 -1.99
CA GLU A 40 0.85 12.86 -3.16
C GLU A 40 1.40 12.30 -4.47
N GLN A 41 2.73 12.25 -4.61
CA GLN A 41 3.39 11.65 -5.76
C GLN A 41 3.04 10.16 -5.88
N HIS A 42 3.25 9.38 -4.81
CA HIS A 42 2.97 7.93 -4.82
C HIS A 42 1.50 7.63 -5.11
N TRP A 43 0.57 8.45 -4.61
CA TRP A 43 -0.86 8.32 -4.92
C TRP A 43 -1.18 8.64 -6.39
N SER A 44 -0.51 9.64 -6.96
CA SER A 44 -0.64 9.95 -8.39
C SER A 44 -0.15 8.80 -9.27
N GLU A 45 1.01 8.24 -8.95
CA GLU A 45 1.58 7.06 -9.61
C GLU A 45 0.65 5.85 -9.47
N PHE A 46 0.10 5.61 -8.28
CA PHE A 46 -0.85 4.54 -8.02
C PHE A 46 -2.08 4.63 -8.94
N LYS A 47 -2.69 5.82 -9.05
CA LYS A 47 -3.83 6.05 -9.97
C LYS A 47 -3.45 5.74 -11.42
N ASN A 48 -2.29 6.20 -11.87
CA ASN A 48 -1.81 5.97 -13.23
C ASN A 48 -1.58 4.47 -13.49
N HIS A 49 -0.93 3.76 -12.58
CA HIS A 49 -0.69 2.33 -12.69
C HIS A 49 -1.99 1.52 -12.71
N LEU A 50 -3.00 1.93 -11.93
CA LEU A 50 -4.32 1.30 -11.94
C LEU A 50 -5.01 1.46 -13.30
N MET A 51 -5.01 2.68 -13.83
CA MET A 51 -5.63 3.00 -15.13
C MET A 51 -4.92 2.33 -16.32
N GLN A 52 -3.60 2.11 -16.20
CA GLN A 52 -2.79 1.47 -17.24
C GLN A 52 -2.69 -0.06 -17.07
N HIS A 53 -3.35 -0.64 -16.07
CA HIS A 53 -3.30 -2.08 -15.76
C HIS A 53 -1.87 -2.60 -15.49
N GLN A 54 -1.00 -1.77 -14.93
CA GLN A 54 0.39 -2.12 -14.60
C GLN A 54 0.46 -2.73 -13.19
N TYR A 55 0.03 -3.99 -13.06
CA TYR A 55 -0.19 -4.65 -11.76
C TYR A 55 1.04 -4.68 -10.83
N TYR A 56 2.23 -4.83 -11.40
CA TYR A 56 3.47 -4.84 -10.61
C TYR A 56 3.78 -3.45 -10.04
N ALA A 57 3.67 -2.42 -10.89
CA ALA A 57 3.87 -1.04 -10.48
C ALA A 57 2.77 -0.54 -9.53
N LEU A 58 1.54 -1.03 -9.71
CA LEU A 58 0.40 -0.78 -8.82
C LEU A 58 0.71 -1.22 -7.39
N VAL A 59 1.20 -2.45 -7.21
CA VAL A 59 1.57 -2.99 -5.89
C VAL A 59 2.72 -2.19 -5.28
N THR A 60 3.71 -1.79 -6.08
CA THR A 60 4.84 -0.96 -5.60
C THR A 60 4.38 0.42 -5.15
N SER A 61 3.62 1.14 -5.97
CA SER A 61 3.11 2.47 -5.62
C SER A 61 2.20 2.42 -4.39
N ALA A 62 1.37 1.39 -4.24
CA ALA A 62 0.57 1.21 -3.03
C ALA A 62 1.40 0.94 -1.77
N LYS A 63 2.46 0.12 -1.89
CA LYS A 63 3.43 -0.07 -0.80
C LYS A 63 4.05 1.26 -0.40
N ASN A 64 4.44 2.08 -1.37
CA ASN A 64 5.08 3.36 -1.09
C ASN A 64 4.12 4.32 -0.37
N VAL A 65 2.86 4.43 -0.81
CA VAL A 65 1.86 5.24 -0.08
C VAL A 65 1.70 4.75 1.37
N ALA A 66 1.50 3.44 1.56
CA ALA A 66 1.34 2.86 2.89
C ALA A 66 2.58 3.07 3.79
N GLU A 67 3.77 2.96 3.22
CA GLU A 67 5.04 3.20 3.90
C GLU A 67 5.20 4.66 4.33
N THR A 68 4.90 5.62 3.45
CA THR A 68 4.98 7.05 3.77
C THR A 68 4.01 7.42 4.89
N ILE A 69 2.78 6.90 4.86
CA ILE A 69 1.78 7.12 5.92
C ILE A 69 2.27 6.54 7.25
N LEU A 70 2.75 5.29 7.24
CA LEU A 70 3.25 4.64 8.44
C LEU A 70 4.45 5.40 9.02
N ALA A 71 5.40 5.81 8.18
CA ALA A 71 6.55 6.60 8.59
C ALA A 71 6.15 7.92 9.24
N ALA A 72 5.16 8.62 8.68
CA ALA A 72 4.67 9.88 9.22
C ALA A 72 4.06 9.72 10.63
N HIS A 73 3.21 8.72 10.82
CA HIS A 73 2.55 8.48 12.10
C HIS A 73 3.50 7.93 13.18
N LEU A 74 4.43 7.04 12.81
CA LEU A 74 5.45 6.56 13.76
C LEU A 74 6.39 7.69 14.19
N SER A 75 6.79 8.56 13.25
CA SER A 75 7.62 9.73 13.55
C SER A 75 6.89 10.72 14.47
N ALA A 76 5.60 10.97 14.21
CA ALA A 76 4.77 11.82 15.07
C ALA A 76 4.59 11.23 16.49
N SER A 77 4.66 9.91 16.60
CA SER A 77 4.60 9.19 17.88
C SER A 77 5.96 9.09 18.59
N GLY A 78 7.01 9.72 18.03
CA GLY A 78 8.37 9.69 18.58
C GLY A 78 9.07 8.34 18.49
N ILE A 79 8.57 7.41 17.68
CA ILE A 79 9.15 6.08 17.50
C ILE A 79 10.30 6.20 16.50
N SER A 80 11.49 5.73 16.89
CA SER A 80 12.63 5.61 15.99
C SER A 80 12.54 4.30 15.21
N PHE A 81 12.73 4.38 13.90
CA PHE A 81 12.75 3.24 12.99
C PHE A 81 13.79 3.51 11.88
N GLN A 82 14.33 2.45 11.27
CA GLN A 82 15.03 2.60 9.98
C GLN A 82 14.00 2.73 8.86
N ARG A 83 14.37 3.34 7.73
CA ARG A 83 13.50 3.52 6.55
C ARG A 83 13.20 2.20 5.80
N ASP A 84 12.90 1.12 6.53
CA ASP A 84 12.44 -0.15 5.98
C ASP A 84 11.00 -0.44 6.41
N PHE A 85 10.15 -0.79 5.45
CA PHE A 85 8.72 -1.02 5.69
C PHE A 85 8.45 -2.19 6.63
N ASN A 86 9.26 -3.25 6.61
CA ASN A 86 9.05 -4.41 7.49
C ASN A 86 9.36 -4.05 8.95
N GLU A 87 10.42 -3.28 9.19
CA GLU A 87 10.76 -2.81 10.54
C GLU A 87 9.69 -1.87 11.10
N MET A 88 9.18 -0.94 10.28
CA MET A 88 8.07 -0.07 10.70
C MET A 88 6.82 -0.86 11.06
N LEU A 89 6.50 -1.92 10.30
CA LEU A 89 5.38 -2.80 10.62
C LEU A 89 5.60 -3.61 11.91
N GLN A 90 6.83 -4.04 12.18
CA GLN A 90 7.17 -4.68 13.47
C GLN A 90 6.98 -3.72 14.63
N ALA A 91 7.47 -2.47 14.51
CA ALA A 91 7.26 -1.44 15.51
C ALA A 91 5.76 -1.15 15.76
N LEU A 92 4.97 -1.09 14.69
CA LEU A 92 3.52 -0.96 14.81
C LEU A 92 2.88 -2.15 15.53
N GLY A 93 3.26 -3.39 15.18
CA GLY A 93 2.75 -4.60 15.82
C GLY A 93 3.06 -4.66 17.32
N ASP A 94 4.27 -4.24 17.70
CA ASP A 94 4.67 -4.14 19.10
C ASP A 94 3.84 -3.09 19.85
N GLN A 95 3.59 -1.93 19.23
CA GLN A 95 2.76 -0.87 19.82
C GLN A 95 1.31 -1.31 20.01
N LEU A 96 0.71 -1.95 19.00
CA LEU A 96 -0.65 -2.49 19.09
C LEU A 96 -0.79 -3.54 20.21
N SER A 97 0.26 -4.33 20.44
CA SER A 97 0.26 -5.39 21.45
C SER A 97 0.36 -4.87 22.89
N ARG A 98 0.89 -3.66 23.11
CA ARG A 98 1.15 -3.10 24.45
C ARG A 98 -0.09 -2.55 25.15
N LYS A 99 -1.24 -2.40 24.47
CA LYS A 99 -2.47 -1.78 25.02
C LYS A 99 -2.22 -0.44 25.74
N ASP A 100 -1.20 0.31 25.34
CA ASP A 100 -0.89 1.60 25.94
C ASP A 100 -2.01 2.62 25.65
N GLU A 101 -2.34 3.46 26.64
CA GLU A 101 -3.38 4.50 26.56
C GLU A 101 -3.05 5.63 25.54
N GLY A 102 -1.87 5.60 24.93
CA GLY A 102 -1.46 6.44 23.80
C GLY A 102 -1.40 5.66 22.47
N ALA A 103 -2.39 4.79 22.23
CA ALA A 103 -2.43 3.89 21.09
C ALA A 103 -2.14 4.62 19.77
N ALA A 104 -1.30 4.00 18.93
CA ALA A 104 -1.10 4.44 17.55
C ALA A 104 -2.48 4.62 16.89
N PRO A 105 -2.69 5.59 15.99
CA PRO A 105 -3.96 5.78 15.31
C PRO A 105 -4.34 4.62 14.37
N PHE A 106 -3.61 3.50 14.41
CA PHE A 106 -3.80 2.32 13.60
C PHE A 106 -4.64 1.28 14.32
N SER A 107 -5.53 0.63 13.58
CA SER A 107 -6.20 -0.59 14.00
C SER A 107 -5.40 -1.84 13.61
N TYR A 108 -5.77 -3.00 14.17
CA TYR A 108 -5.26 -4.29 13.69
C TYR A 108 -5.61 -4.56 12.22
N LEU A 109 -6.72 -4.01 11.71
CA LEU A 109 -7.08 -4.11 10.31
C LEU A 109 -6.05 -3.40 9.44
N ASP A 110 -5.72 -2.14 9.76
CA ASP A 110 -4.72 -1.35 9.01
C ASP A 110 -3.36 -2.08 8.99
N TYR A 111 -2.94 -2.60 10.14
CA TYR A 111 -1.73 -3.40 10.26
C TYR A 111 -1.74 -4.61 9.31
N HIS A 112 -2.84 -5.37 9.26
CA HIS A 112 -2.94 -6.54 8.40
C HIS A 112 -3.00 -6.19 6.90
N LEU A 113 -3.70 -5.10 6.54
CA LEU A 113 -3.75 -4.60 5.16
C LEU A 113 -2.36 -4.16 4.69
N MET A 114 -1.64 -3.39 5.50
CA MET A 114 -0.26 -2.99 5.19
C MET A 114 0.69 -4.20 5.08
N HIS A 115 0.53 -5.20 5.95
CA HIS A 115 1.27 -6.46 5.85
C HIS A 115 0.97 -7.22 4.57
N LYS A 116 -0.30 -7.28 4.14
CA LYS A 116 -0.69 -7.89 2.87
C LYS A 116 -0.03 -7.19 1.70
N ILE A 117 -0.06 -5.85 1.67
CA ILE A 117 0.61 -5.03 0.64
C ILE A 117 2.11 -5.34 0.60
N ARG A 118 2.79 -5.39 1.76
CA ARG A 118 4.22 -5.76 1.85
C ARG A 118 4.50 -7.15 1.26
N LEU A 119 3.67 -8.15 1.60
CA LEU A 119 3.83 -9.53 1.12
C LEU A 119 3.60 -9.63 -0.39
N LEU A 120 2.67 -8.85 -0.94
CA LEU A 120 2.45 -8.75 -2.39
C LEU A 120 3.62 -8.04 -3.08
N HIS A 121 4.12 -6.93 -2.52
CA HIS A 121 5.28 -6.22 -3.06
C HIS A 121 6.53 -7.13 -3.11
N ALA A 122 6.75 -7.97 -2.10
CA ALA A 122 7.84 -8.95 -2.13
C ALA A 122 7.77 -9.90 -3.34
N ARG A 123 6.60 -10.06 -3.98
CA ARG A 123 6.38 -10.88 -5.18
C ARG A 123 6.46 -10.07 -6.49
N THR A 124 6.74 -8.77 -6.45
CA THR A 124 6.99 -7.97 -7.66
C THR A 124 8.45 -8.07 -8.11
N HIS A 125 9.37 -8.39 -7.21
CA HIS A 125 10.80 -8.49 -7.52
C HIS A 125 11.12 -9.64 -8.50
N PRO A 126 11.78 -9.38 -9.64
CA PRO A 126 12.04 -10.38 -10.68
C PRO A 126 12.72 -11.66 -10.17
N GLY A 127 13.73 -11.52 -9.29
CA GLY A 127 14.44 -12.66 -8.71
C GLY A 127 13.55 -13.54 -7.82
N ARG A 128 12.58 -12.94 -7.10
CA ARG A 128 11.63 -13.70 -6.27
C ARG A 128 10.57 -14.37 -7.11
N VAL A 129 10.05 -13.72 -8.15
CA VAL A 129 9.12 -14.33 -9.12
C VAL A 129 9.74 -15.56 -9.79
N ALA A 130 11.00 -15.44 -10.22
CA ALA A 130 11.75 -16.55 -10.82
C ALA A 130 11.95 -17.69 -9.82
N SER A 131 12.36 -17.40 -8.58
CA SER A 131 12.59 -18.43 -7.55
C SER A 131 11.31 -19.15 -7.08
N MET A 132 10.18 -18.44 -7.03
CA MET A 132 8.91 -18.99 -6.55
C MET A 132 8.07 -19.63 -7.67
N GLY A 133 8.48 -19.47 -8.93
CA GLY A 133 7.76 -19.99 -10.10
C GLY A 133 6.36 -19.38 -10.32
N ARG A 134 5.97 -18.36 -9.55
CA ARG A 134 4.60 -17.83 -9.52
C ARG A 134 4.60 -16.31 -9.59
N ALA A 135 4.12 -15.79 -10.71
CA ALA A 135 3.83 -14.36 -10.88
C ALA A 135 2.65 -13.93 -9.99
N ILE A 136 2.58 -12.62 -9.72
CA ILE A 136 1.40 -12.04 -9.09
C ILE A 136 0.23 -12.18 -10.06
N LYS A 137 -0.85 -12.74 -9.55
CA LYS A 137 -2.13 -12.78 -10.26
C LYS A 137 -2.73 -11.38 -10.31
N PRO A 138 -3.16 -10.86 -11.47
CA PRO A 138 -3.78 -9.54 -11.59
C PRO A 138 -4.90 -9.28 -10.58
N GLU A 139 -5.72 -10.30 -10.30
CA GLU A 139 -6.83 -10.21 -9.35
C GLU A 139 -6.33 -9.90 -7.94
N PHE A 140 -5.22 -10.53 -7.54
CA PHE A 140 -4.59 -10.25 -6.24
C PHE A 140 -3.97 -8.84 -6.19
N ALA A 141 -3.34 -8.39 -7.28
CA ALA A 141 -2.78 -7.04 -7.35
C ALA A 141 -3.89 -5.98 -7.26
N LEU A 142 -5.05 -6.23 -7.86
CA LEU A 142 -6.18 -5.30 -7.83
C LEU A 142 -6.81 -5.16 -6.44
N THR A 143 -6.75 -6.21 -5.59
CA THR A 143 -7.23 -6.08 -4.20
C THR A 143 -6.43 -5.06 -3.38
N VAL A 144 -5.20 -4.72 -3.80
CA VAL A 144 -4.39 -3.70 -3.13
C VAL A 144 -5.03 -2.31 -3.22
N ALA A 145 -5.86 -2.07 -4.23
CA ALA A 145 -6.57 -0.80 -4.33
C ALA A 145 -7.61 -0.63 -3.22
N GLU A 146 -8.38 -1.68 -2.94
CA GLU A 146 -9.34 -1.69 -1.82
C GLU A 146 -8.60 -1.63 -0.48
N ASP A 147 -7.53 -2.40 -0.32
CA ASP A 147 -6.71 -2.37 0.90
C ASP A 147 -6.16 -0.96 1.19
N LEU A 148 -5.63 -0.28 0.16
CA LEU A 148 -5.05 1.05 0.31
C LEU A 148 -6.12 2.11 0.57
N VAL A 149 -7.28 2.01 -0.08
CA VAL A 149 -8.40 2.92 0.17
C VAL A 149 -8.88 2.78 1.61
N GLU A 150 -9.05 1.56 2.12
CA GLU A 150 -9.45 1.33 3.50
C GLU A 150 -8.45 1.95 4.48
N ILE A 151 -7.14 1.73 4.26
CA ILE A 151 -6.08 2.38 5.04
C ILE A 151 -6.24 3.91 5.01
N LEU A 152 -6.34 4.51 3.83
CA LEU A 152 -6.44 5.97 3.68
C LEU A 152 -7.70 6.53 4.36
N THR A 153 -8.81 5.80 4.31
CA THR A 153 -10.06 6.17 4.98
C THR A 153 -9.92 6.10 6.51
N SER A 154 -9.26 5.07 7.06
CA SER A 154 -9.02 4.95 8.51
C SER A 154 -8.30 6.18 9.10
N PHE A 155 -7.42 6.81 8.32
CA PHE A 155 -6.66 8.00 8.74
C PHE A 155 -7.29 9.34 8.31
N GLY A 156 -8.47 9.31 7.69
CA GLY A 156 -9.16 10.52 7.22
C GLY A 156 -8.47 11.21 6.04
N TYR A 157 -7.62 10.49 5.29
CA TYR A 157 -7.03 11.00 4.04
C TYR A 157 -7.98 10.85 2.86
N ALA A 158 -8.87 9.86 2.89
CA ALA A 158 -9.86 9.61 1.85
C ALA A 158 -11.26 9.91 2.38
N ASP A 159 -12.09 10.54 1.54
CA ASP A 159 -13.48 10.80 1.87
C ASP A 159 -14.23 9.47 2.11
N SER A 160 -14.77 9.31 3.31
CA SER A 160 -15.60 8.17 3.68
C SER A 160 -17.03 8.40 3.18
N LYS A 161 -17.30 8.30 1.88
CA LYS A 161 -18.67 8.05 1.34
C LYS A 161 -18.70 7.74 -0.19
N PRO A 162 -19.72 6.98 -0.63
CA PRO A 162 -19.78 6.25 -1.90
C PRO A 162 -20.07 7.11 -3.12
#